data_AF-A0A521YQP0-F1
#
_entry.id   AF-A0A521YQP0-F1
#
_cell.length_a   1.000
_cell.length_b   1.000
_cell.length_c   1.000
_cell.angle_alpha   90.00
_cell.angle_beta   90.00
_cell.angle_gamma   90.00
#
_symmetry.space_group_name_H-M   'P 1'
#
loop_
_entity.id
_entity.type
_entity.pdbx_description
1 polymer ?
#
loop_
_entity_poly.entity_id
_entity_poly.type
_entity_poly.pdbx_seq_one_letter_code
_entity_poly.pdbx_strand_id
1 'polypeptide(L)'
;MKTMDRKSKIFFLVFGLLIAASVAASYYRYIVRRDYIVQAQADCDPATEKCFVHTCDPATETCAGDAAKDTSYYQIIRRNAKHIPLCDPSAEDCAAYVCPEGERDCSITLCDEATLAKEGSGDVCNDPTQYTIDHPATDEGASSDTGSSDGSEPDAPQATAGE
;
A
#
# COMPACT_ATOMS: atom_id res chain seq x y z
N MET A 1 57.56 -3.72 8.11
CA MET A 1 56.24 -3.55 8.76
C MET A 1 56.48 -3.00 10.15
N LYS A 2 56.23 -1.70 10.36
CA LYS A 2 56.57 -1.00 11.61
C LYS A 2 55.75 -1.62 12.75
N THR A 3 56.40 -2.27 13.71
CA THR A 3 55.75 -2.90 14.86
C THR A 3 54.97 -1.84 15.63
N MET A 4 53.65 -1.93 15.56
CA MET A 4 52.74 -1.05 16.28
C MET A 4 53.03 -1.18 17.78
N ASP A 5 53.31 -0.06 18.43
CA ASP A 5 53.67 -0.01 19.85
C ASP A 5 52.56 -0.66 20.70
N ARG A 6 52.87 -1.24 21.87
CA ARG A 6 51.87 -1.94 22.69
C ARG A 6 50.71 -1.02 23.05
N LYS A 7 51.00 0.26 23.28
CA LYS A 7 49.98 1.29 23.55
C LYS A 7 49.06 1.52 22.35
N SER A 8 49.63 1.59 21.15
CA SER A 8 48.85 1.71 19.90
C SER A 8 48.02 0.45 19.63
N LYS A 9 48.54 -0.76 19.89
CA LYS A 9 47.76 -2.00 19.77
C LYS A 9 46.55 -2.05 20.70
N ILE A 10 46.72 -1.65 21.95
CA ILE A 10 45.61 -1.57 22.91
C ILE A 10 44.58 -0.55 22.44
N PHE A 11 45.03 0.63 21.99
CA PHE A 11 44.13 1.64 21.44
C PHE A 11 43.30 1.12 20.27
N PHE A 12 43.94 0.50 19.27
CA PHE A 12 43.22 -0.05 18.11
C PHE A 12 42.30 -1.21 18.47
N LEU A 13 42.65 -2.03 19.47
CA LEU A 13 41.77 -3.09 19.98
C LEU A 13 40.53 -2.50 20.64
N VAL A 14 40.72 -1.56 21.56
CA VAL A 14 39.60 -0.89 22.25
C VAL A 14 38.72 -0.15 21.24
N PHE A 15 39.33 0.56 20.30
CA PHE A 15 38.61 1.27 19.24
C PHE A 15 37.81 0.31 18.35
N GLY A 16 38.41 -0.82 17.93
CA GLY A 16 37.72 -1.86 17.18
C GLY A 16 36.56 -2.48 17.96
N LEU A 17 36.73 -2.71 19.26
CA LEU A 17 35.69 -3.25 20.14
C LEU A 17 34.53 -2.25 20.32
N LEU A 18 34.82 -0.96 20.46
CA LEU A 18 33.79 0.08 20.52
C LEU A 18 32.98 0.16 19.22
N ILE A 19 33.64 0.08 18.06
CA ILE A 19 32.95 0.03 16.76
C ILE A 19 32.07 -1.22 16.68
N ALA A 20 32.62 -2.39 17.00
CA ALA A 20 31.88 -3.64 16.96
C ALA A 20 30.67 -3.62 17.91
N ALA A 21 30.83 -3.07 19.12
CA ALA A 21 29.75 -2.91 20.09
C ALA A 21 28.67 -1.96 19.58
N SER A 22 29.05 -0.83 18.95
CA SER A 22 28.12 0.13 18.36
C SER A 22 27.30 -0.49 17.21
N VAL A 23 27.97 -1.23 16.32
CA VAL A 23 27.30 -1.95 15.21
C VAL A 23 26.37 -3.03 15.76
N ALA A 24 26.82 -3.83 16.73
CA ALA A 24 25.99 -4.87 17.34
C ALA A 24 24.76 -4.29 18.05
N ALA A 25 24.91 -3.18 18.79
CA ALA A 25 23.80 -2.49 19.44
C ALA A 25 22.79 -1.96 18.41
N SER A 26 23.27 -1.38 17.31
CA SER A 26 22.42 -0.87 16.23
C SER A 26 21.68 -2.01 15.52
N TYR A 27 22.37 -3.09 15.18
CA TYR A 27 21.77 -4.29 14.58
C TYR A 27 20.68 -4.87 15.47
N TYR A 28 20.96 -4.99 16.78
CA TYR A 28 19.97 -5.48 17.73
C TYR A 28 18.74 -4.56 17.82
N ARG A 29 18.91 -3.23 17.75
CA ARG A 29 17.79 -2.28 17.80
C ARG A 29 16.92 -2.37 16.54
N TYR A 30 17.52 -2.29 15.36
CA TYR A 30 16.77 -2.17 14.11
C TYR A 30 16.34 -3.52 13.55
N ILE A 31 17.20 -4.54 13.58
CA ILE A 31 16.88 -5.83 12.96
C ILE A 31 16.13 -6.75 13.94
N VAL A 32 16.61 -6.87 15.17
CA VAL A 32 16.03 -7.82 16.14
C VAL A 32 14.81 -7.23 16.85
N ARG A 33 14.93 -6.02 17.42
CA ARG A 33 13.82 -5.36 18.11
C ARG A 33 12.84 -4.65 17.19
N ARG A 34 13.21 -4.41 15.93
CA ARG A 34 12.40 -3.67 14.95
C ARG A 34 11.89 -2.33 15.50
N ASP A 35 12.73 -1.65 16.27
CA ASP A 35 12.34 -0.40 16.95
C ASP A 35 12.58 0.82 16.04
N TYR A 36 11.73 0.93 15.01
CA TYR A 36 11.68 2.03 14.06
C TYR A 36 10.24 2.20 13.54
N ILE A 37 9.91 3.38 13.05
CA ILE A 37 8.59 3.67 12.46
C ILE A 37 8.65 3.34 10.96
N VAL A 38 7.67 2.58 10.50
CA VAL A 38 7.39 2.35 9.08
C VAL A 38 6.26 3.27 8.67
N GLN A 39 6.45 3.95 7.55
CA GLN A 39 5.39 4.66 6.85
C GLN A 39 5.03 3.84 5.60
N ALA A 40 3.75 3.58 5.42
CA ALA A 40 3.24 2.84 4.27
C ALA A 40 1.93 3.48 3.78
N GLN A 41 1.61 3.25 2.52
CA GLN A 41 0.27 3.48 1.98
C GLN A 41 -0.57 2.24 2.27
N ALA A 42 -1.78 2.46 2.74
CA ALA A 42 -2.76 1.44 3.02
C ALA A 42 -4.06 1.76 2.31
N ASP A 43 -4.87 0.74 2.05
CA ASP A 43 -6.19 0.93 1.47
C ASP A 43 -7.03 1.86 2.36
N CYS A 44 -7.77 2.74 1.70
CA CYS A 44 -8.65 3.72 2.31
C CYS A 44 -10.01 3.61 1.64
N ASP A 45 -11.09 3.62 2.42
CA ASP A 45 -12.44 3.52 1.87
C ASP A 45 -12.91 4.89 1.39
N PRO A 46 -12.98 5.15 0.07
CA PRO A 46 -13.35 6.46 -0.44
C PRO A 46 -14.83 6.82 -0.21
N ALA A 47 -15.69 5.87 0.17
CA ALA A 47 -17.09 6.15 0.49
C ALA A 47 -17.27 6.71 1.89
N THR A 48 -16.35 6.43 2.82
CA THR A 48 -16.48 6.82 4.23
C THR A 48 -15.34 7.71 4.72
N GLU A 49 -14.17 7.70 4.07
CA GLU A 49 -12.96 8.37 4.53
C GLU A 49 -12.38 9.33 3.48
N LYS A 50 -11.64 10.35 3.98
CA LYS A 50 -10.90 11.29 3.13
C LYS A 50 -9.55 10.70 2.73
N CYS A 51 -9.51 10.04 1.59
CA CYS A 51 -8.35 9.37 1.04
C CYS A 51 -7.51 10.31 0.17
N PHE A 52 -6.22 9.98 0.07
CA PHE A 52 -5.35 10.47 -1.00
C PHE A 52 -5.73 9.74 -2.28
N VAL A 53 -5.85 10.48 -3.37
CA VAL A 53 -6.20 9.99 -4.69
C VAL A 53 -4.99 10.15 -5.59
N HIS A 54 -4.44 9.03 -6.00
CA HIS A 54 -3.37 8.99 -6.98
C HIS A 54 -3.92 8.53 -8.32
N THR A 55 -3.67 9.32 -9.37
CA THR A 55 -4.02 8.98 -10.75
C THR A 55 -2.74 8.74 -11.53
N CYS A 56 -2.66 7.58 -12.19
CA CYS A 56 -1.51 7.21 -13.01
C CYS A 56 -1.27 8.24 -14.12
N ASP A 57 -0.06 8.78 -14.18
CA ASP A 57 0.36 9.70 -15.24
C ASP A 57 1.10 8.93 -16.36
N PRO A 58 0.53 8.83 -17.57
CA PRO A 58 1.15 8.08 -18.67
C PRO A 58 2.45 8.73 -19.19
N ALA A 59 2.77 9.96 -18.79
CA ALA A 59 4.04 10.60 -19.14
C ALA A 59 5.21 10.06 -18.29
N THR A 60 4.93 9.52 -17.11
CA THR A 60 5.94 9.10 -16.13
C THR A 60 5.84 7.63 -15.75
N GLU A 61 4.68 7.01 -15.92
CA GLU A 61 4.38 5.64 -15.48
C GLU A 61 3.68 4.81 -16.57
N THR A 62 3.61 3.49 -16.37
CA THR A 62 2.89 2.57 -17.28
C THR A 62 1.48 2.33 -16.74
N CYS A 63 0.49 3.01 -17.33
CA CYS A 63 -0.91 2.91 -16.94
C CYS A 63 -1.63 1.76 -17.68
N ALA A 64 -2.68 1.23 -17.06
CA ALA A 64 -3.52 0.17 -17.61
C ALA A 64 -4.46 0.67 -18.72
N GLY A 65 -4.66 1.99 -18.84
CA GLY A 65 -5.53 2.61 -19.84
C GLY A 65 -7.01 2.56 -19.46
N ASP A 66 -7.30 2.35 -18.18
CA ASP A 66 -8.63 2.25 -17.60
C ASP A 66 -8.67 3.08 -16.32
N ALA A 67 -9.52 4.10 -16.28
CA ALA A 67 -9.57 5.07 -15.19
C ALA A 67 -9.79 4.42 -13.81
N ALA A 68 -10.53 3.31 -13.74
CA ALA A 68 -10.78 2.61 -12.48
C ALA A 68 -9.54 1.88 -11.94
N LYS A 69 -8.65 1.42 -12.83
CA LYS A 69 -7.39 0.76 -12.46
C LYS A 69 -6.23 1.73 -12.33
N ASP A 70 -6.34 2.86 -13.02
CA ASP A 70 -5.37 3.93 -13.03
C ASP A 70 -5.61 4.94 -11.90
N THR A 71 -6.68 4.77 -11.10
CA THR A 71 -6.97 5.59 -9.91
C THR A 71 -6.90 4.71 -8.66
N SER A 72 -6.14 5.16 -7.67
CA SER A 72 -6.03 4.49 -6.37
C SER A 72 -6.35 5.42 -5.21
N TYR A 73 -7.05 4.89 -4.20
CA TYR A 73 -7.44 5.59 -2.99
C TYR A 73 -6.69 5.01 -1.82
N TYR A 74 -5.89 5.82 -1.15
CA TYR A 74 -5.04 5.34 -0.08
C TYR A 74 -4.98 6.31 1.09
N GLN A 75 -4.52 5.79 2.22
CA GLN A 75 -4.20 6.56 3.41
C GLN A 75 -2.77 6.26 3.85
N ILE A 76 -2.19 7.15 4.64
CA ILE A 76 -0.81 6.98 5.09
C ILE A 76 -0.84 6.46 6.52
N ILE A 77 -0.35 5.24 6.72
CA ILE A 77 -0.17 4.67 8.05
C ILE A 77 1.28 4.81 8.49
N ARG A 78 1.47 5.25 9.74
CA ARG A 78 2.76 5.24 10.45
C ARG A 78 2.63 4.33 11.66
N ARG A 79 3.44 3.28 11.70
CA ARG A 79 3.40 2.26 12.77
C ARG A 79 4.79 1.79 13.15
N ASN A 80 5.01 1.49 14.42
CA ASN A 80 6.27 0.89 14.87
C ASN A 80 6.41 -0.55 14.34
N ALA A 81 7.51 -0.85 13.67
CA ALA A 81 7.75 -2.14 13.02
C ALA A 81 7.76 -3.34 13.99
N LYS A 82 8.01 -3.11 15.29
CA LYS A 82 7.93 -4.15 16.32
C LYS A 82 6.51 -4.70 16.51
N HIS A 83 5.49 -3.92 16.17
CA HIS A 83 4.07 -4.27 16.31
C HIS A 83 3.46 -4.79 15.01
N ILE A 84 4.18 -4.69 13.89
CA ILE A 84 3.72 -5.23 12.61
C ILE A 84 3.90 -6.75 12.62
N PRO A 85 2.81 -7.53 12.48
CA PRO A 85 2.90 -8.98 12.36
C PRO A 85 3.61 -9.37 11.06
N LEU A 86 4.23 -10.54 11.05
CA LEU A 86 4.72 -11.13 9.80
C LEU A 86 3.52 -11.61 9.00
N CYS A 87 3.22 -10.93 7.89
CA CYS A 87 2.18 -11.37 6.96
C CYS A 87 2.71 -12.52 6.10
N ASP A 88 1.87 -13.53 5.88
CA ASP A 88 2.08 -14.48 4.81
C ASP A 88 1.57 -13.85 3.50
N PRO A 89 2.41 -13.70 2.46
CA PRO A 89 1.98 -13.12 1.18
C PRO A 89 0.93 -13.97 0.45
N SER A 90 0.72 -15.22 0.87
CA SER A 90 -0.33 -16.10 0.33
C SER A 90 -1.67 -16.01 1.08
N ALA A 91 -1.71 -15.30 2.22
CA ALA A 91 -2.92 -15.05 2.99
C ALA A 91 -3.42 -13.63 2.74
N GLU A 92 -4.72 -13.47 2.48
CA GLU A 92 -5.35 -12.17 2.24
C GLU A 92 -5.55 -11.37 3.53
N ASP A 93 -5.67 -12.05 4.68
CA ASP A 93 -5.90 -11.41 5.98
C ASP A 93 -4.59 -11.05 6.67
N CYS A 94 -4.07 -9.84 6.42
CA CYS A 94 -3.01 -9.28 7.25
C CYS A 94 -3.34 -7.92 7.86
N ALA A 95 -3.43 -7.88 9.18
CA ALA A 95 -3.62 -6.65 9.96
C ALA A 95 -2.33 -5.81 10.12
N ALA A 96 -1.40 -5.87 9.16
CA ALA A 96 -0.18 -5.05 9.18
C ALA A 96 -0.50 -3.55 9.14
N TYR A 97 -1.52 -3.18 8.38
CA TYR A 97 -1.90 -1.80 8.11
C TYR A 97 -3.10 -1.30 8.91
N VAL A 98 -3.45 -1.99 10.00
CA VAL A 98 -4.51 -1.58 10.92
C VAL A 98 -3.87 -1.15 12.24
N CYS A 99 -4.26 0.03 12.74
CA CYS A 99 -3.89 0.50 14.07
C CYS A 99 -4.91 -0.01 15.10
N PRO A 100 -4.53 -0.93 16.02
CA PRO A 100 -5.37 -1.29 17.15
C PRO A 100 -5.59 -0.10 18.09
N GLU A 101 -6.73 -0.09 18.78
CA GLU A 101 -7.01 0.93 19.77
C GLU A 101 -5.93 0.98 20.86
N GLY A 102 -5.41 2.18 21.11
CA GLY A 102 -4.40 2.41 22.16
C GLY A 102 -2.99 1.92 21.81
N GLU A 103 -2.71 1.48 20.58
CA GLU A 103 -1.34 1.16 20.17
C GLU A 103 -0.48 2.43 20.13
N ARG A 104 0.61 2.42 20.91
CA ARG A 104 1.58 3.51 20.91
C ARG A 104 2.35 3.52 19.59
N ASP A 105 2.60 4.72 19.08
CA ASP A 105 3.35 4.94 17.84
C ASP A 105 2.65 4.32 16.60
N CYS A 106 1.32 4.23 16.62
CA CYS A 106 0.47 3.93 15.46
C CYS A 106 -0.44 5.12 15.16
N SER A 107 -0.42 5.60 13.93
CA SER A 107 -1.26 6.71 13.48
C SER A 107 -1.66 6.53 12.01
N ILE A 108 -2.92 6.84 11.72
CA ILE A 108 -3.46 6.93 10.38
C ILE A 108 -3.55 8.41 10.01
N THR A 109 -3.03 8.76 8.84
CA THR A 109 -3.11 10.10 8.27
C THR A 109 -4.03 10.05 7.08
N LEU A 110 -5.16 10.75 7.20
CA LEU A 110 -6.10 10.98 6.12
C LEU A 110 -5.69 12.22 5.30
N CYS A 111 -6.28 12.36 4.13
CA CYS A 111 -6.02 13.47 3.24
C CYS A 111 -6.73 14.74 3.71
N ASP A 112 -5.93 15.78 3.95
CA ASP A 112 -6.35 17.16 4.16
C ASP A 112 -5.32 18.10 3.52
N GLU A 113 -5.59 19.40 3.48
CA GLU A 113 -4.69 20.37 2.84
C GLU A 113 -3.27 20.39 3.44
N ALA A 114 -3.16 20.14 4.75
CA ALA A 114 -1.87 20.18 5.44
C ALA A 114 -1.07 18.89 5.24
N THR A 115 -1.74 17.73 5.13
CA THR A 115 -1.10 16.44 4.87
C THR A 115 -0.78 16.29 3.39
N LEU A 116 -1.65 16.76 2.50
CA LEU A 116 -1.43 16.80 1.05
C LEU A 116 -0.17 17.62 0.71
N ALA A 117 0.00 18.80 1.31
CA ALA A 117 1.19 19.62 1.09
C ALA A 117 2.51 18.98 1.56
N LYS A 118 2.45 18.00 2.47
CA LYS A 118 3.63 17.34 3.05
C LYS A 118 3.93 15.99 2.41
N GLU A 119 2.89 15.24 2.05
CA GLU A 119 3.01 13.82 1.71
C GLU A 119 2.37 13.47 0.36
N GLY A 120 1.40 14.25 -0.14
CA GLY A 120 0.58 13.92 -1.32
C GLY A 120 1.17 14.43 -2.63
N SER A 121 2.37 13.97 -2.99
CA SER A 121 3.17 14.43 -4.14
C SER A 121 2.45 14.39 -5.50
N GLY A 122 1.61 15.37 -5.79
CA GLY A 122 0.79 15.43 -7.00
C GLY A 122 -0.60 14.79 -6.85
N ASP A 123 -0.93 14.33 -5.65
CA ASP A 123 -2.22 13.71 -5.34
C ASP A 123 -3.28 14.77 -5.03
N VAL A 124 -4.54 14.31 -4.95
CA VAL A 124 -5.67 15.12 -4.49
C VAL A 124 -6.42 14.40 -3.39
N CYS A 125 -7.18 15.14 -2.58
CA CYS A 125 -8.09 14.52 -1.61
C CYS A 125 -9.43 14.21 -2.28
N ASN A 126 -10.01 13.05 -1.99
CA ASN A 126 -11.40 12.78 -2.39
C ASN A 126 -12.40 13.54 -1.51
N ASP A 127 -13.65 13.54 -1.94
CA ASP A 127 -14.81 13.88 -1.11
C ASP A 127 -15.71 12.62 -0.98
N PRO A 128 -15.92 12.08 0.23
CA PRO A 128 -16.71 10.85 0.41
C PRO A 128 -18.17 10.99 -0.03
N THR A 129 -18.74 12.20 0.09
CA THR A 129 -20.12 12.46 -0.31
C THR A 129 -20.23 12.44 -1.83
N GLN A 130 -19.31 13.10 -2.53
CA GLN A 130 -19.26 13.03 -4.00
C GLN A 130 -18.97 11.62 -4.49
N TYR A 131 -18.02 10.92 -3.87
CA TYR A 131 -17.71 9.54 -4.25
C TYR A 131 -18.94 8.64 -4.20
N THR A 132 -19.73 8.73 -3.12
CA THR A 132 -20.95 7.94 -2.95
C THR A 132 -22.07 8.32 -3.93
N ILE A 133 -22.12 9.59 -4.36
CA ILE A 133 -23.06 10.05 -5.39
C ILE A 133 -22.67 9.51 -6.77
N ASP A 134 -21.38 9.55 -7.08
CA ASP A 134 -20.83 9.11 -8.37
C ASP A 134 -20.78 7.57 -8.49
N HIS A 135 -20.69 6.89 -7.34
CA HIS A 135 -20.67 5.43 -7.21
C HIS A 135 -21.79 4.98 -6.27
N PRO A 136 -23.07 5.12 -6.66
CA PRO A 136 -24.17 4.69 -5.84
C PRO A 136 -24.03 3.18 -5.59
N ALA A 137 -24.19 2.76 -4.33
CA ALA A 137 -24.17 1.35 -3.98
C ALA A 137 -25.25 0.62 -4.81
N THR A 138 -24.82 -0.11 -5.83
CA THR A 138 -25.72 -1.00 -6.55
C THR A 138 -25.95 -2.19 -5.63
N ASP A 139 -27.18 -2.36 -5.15
CA ASP A 139 -27.65 -3.64 -4.62
C ASP A 139 -27.33 -4.70 -5.67
N GLU A 140 -26.33 -5.54 -5.44
CA GLU A 140 -26.00 -6.67 -6.32
C GLU A 140 -27.19 -7.63 -6.38
N GLY A 141 -28.08 -7.40 -7.35
CA GLY A 141 -29.30 -8.17 -7.52
C GLY A 141 -30.19 -7.78 -8.70
N ALA A 142 -29.75 -6.90 -9.62
CA ALA A 142 -30.49 -6.64 -10.85
C ALA A 142 -29.53 -6.42 -12.02
N SER A 143 -29.07 -7.52 -12.60
CA SER A 143 -28.61 -7.56 -13.98
C SER A 143 -29.76 -7.04 -14.87
N SER A 144 -29.74 -5.77 -15.26
CA SER A 144 -30.50 -5.32 -16.42
C SER A 144 -29.54 -5.24 -17.60
N ASP A 145 -29.23 -6.42 -18.09
CA ASP A 145 -28.82 -6.64 -19.47
C ASP A 145 -30.02 -6.24 -20.35
N THR A 146 -30.04 -5.00 -20.81
CA THR A 146 -31.00 -4.55 -21.85
C THR A 146 -30.23 -4.06 -23.06
N GLY A 147 -29.76 -5.07 -23.81
CA GLY A 147 -29.70 -5.22 -25.26
C GLY A 147 -29.79 -3.98 -26.15
N SER A 148 -28.83 -3.89 -27.07
CA SER A 148 -29.12 -3.52 -28.45
C SER A 148 -28.00 -3.98 -29.40
N SER A 149 -28.23 -5.05 -30.15
CA SER A 149 -27.95 -5.05 -31.59
C SER A 149 -28.75 -6.15 -32.27
N ASP A 150 -29.80 -5.69 -32.94
CA ASP A 150 -30.59 -6.40 -33.92
C ASP A 150 -29.70 -6.76 -35.13
N GLY A 151 -29.81 -7.99 -35.61
CA GLY A 151 -28.96 -8.55 -36.65
C GLY A 151 -29.54 -9.86 -37.14
N SER A 152 -30.73 -9.78 -37.73
CA SER A 152 -31.44 -10.86 -38.40
C SER A 152 -30.58 -11.52 -39.49
N GLU A 153 -30.44 -12.85 -39.45
CA GLU A 153 -30.14 -13.65 -40.65
C GLU A 153 -30.96 -14.96 -40.59
N PRO A 154 -31.72 -15.31 -41.66
CA PRO A 154 -32.82 -16.27 -41.55
C PRO A 154 -32.43 -17.74 -41.75
N ASP A 155 -33.18 -18.59 -41.06
CA ASP A 155 -33.32 -20.05 -41.18
C ASP A 155 -33.33 -20.61 -42.61
N ALA A 156 -32.65 -21.76 -42.82
CA ALA A 156 -33.24 -23.01 -43.32
C ALA A 156 -32.19 -24.17 -43.23
N PRO A 157 -32.56 -25.47 -43.37
CA PRO A 157 -32.79 -26.36 -42.23
C PRO A 157 -31.89 -27.61 -42.21
N GLN A 158 -31.86 -28.28 -41.06
CA GLN A 158 -31.28 -29.61 -40.87
C GLN A 158 -32.05 -30.69 -41.65
N ALA A 159 -31.31 -31.61 -42.27
CA ALA A 159 -31.81 -32.92 -42.66
C ALA A 159 -31.07 -34.01 -41.86
N THR A 160 -31.86 -34.86 -41.22
CA THR A 160 -31.53 -36.02 -40.38
C THR A 160 -31.38 -37.32 -41.18
N ALA A 161 -30.76 -38.32 -40.54
CA ALA A 161 -30.73 -39.77 -40.85
C ALA A 161 -29.87 -40.16 -42.07
N GLY A 162 -29.11 -41.26 -42.12
CA GLY A 162 -29.00 -42.46 -41.29
C GLY A 162 -28.60 -43.61 -42.23
N GLU A 163 -27.49 -44.29 -41.92
CA GLU A 163 -27.00 -45.65 -42.30
C GLU A 163 -25.47 -45.68 -42.38
#